data_AF-A0A968P3X3-F1
#
_entry.id   AF-A0A968P3X3-F1
#
_cell.length_a   1.000
_cell.length_b   1.000
_cell.length_c   1.000
_cell.angle_alpha   90.00
_cell.angle_beta   90.00
_cell.angle_gamma   90.00
#
_symmetry.space_group_name_H-M   'P 1'
#
loop_
_entity.id
_entity.type
_entity.pdbx_description
1 polymer ?
#
loop_
_entity_poly.entity_id
_entity_poly.type
_entity_poly.pdbx_seq_one_letter_code
_entity_poly.pdbx_strand_id
1 'polypeptide(L)'
;MKLMAKTKNLISILGICLCSVAGAQTSDFTPKDGETLKEFTDRLESTGKAKAKANATEKSLNQKLEKIATQPSTPTATGGFGSRIEGSLTDFLPLFDFAIDAIDTADDQKSVTVSFSPVKVGPFGEIDFTAKISEPQPFESLLNEIPEAARAAQKEAISKDLGDYSDILWSATYGLQWKVHTHWSDTPRLLFGRNPNLYESLIHELMSEVMAETVWPLMSEEVGRILGRCEAEIGERTGEGDLDNLEATKVRALLEGNSVCSWEDYKQALAERQNQLAAVNAKLEDQQIDQLTAMIDNQPQLTLTASMRDFDDLAGQDETSAMLKFEIGTRNFNTVLREYRRMTKRKASGVPNAPAPSTMAALEVVGKRPYEKKDKLTLALVWRQRDDYSITYEFTEKATDPASGEEVEFPRSVSLDLEKRNEWCGMAMWSRSLPSQSFKRGDQKIVPRLEGAIEYVDVQGDPKRQNRLVARVSYLLPGPEGMTLPFTVTWADKSEFLGEQDQVFGAHLGISYKIKSGSGKIP
;
A
#
# COMPACT_ATOMS: atom_id res chain seq x y z
N MET A 1 -24.06 -0.89 27.15
CA MET A 1 -23.78 0.24 28.08
C MET A 1 -22.29 0.50 28.36
N LYS A 2 -21.40 -0.53 28.43
CA LYS A 2 -19.94 -0.33 28.64
C LYS A 2 -19.20 0.38 27.47
N LEU A 3 -19.75 0.38 26.25
CA LEU A 3 -19.16 0.99 25.05
C LEU A 3 -19.26 2.53 25.01
N MET A 4 -20.27 3.13 25.66
CA MET A 4 -20.51 4.60 25.60
C MET A 4 -19.66 5.43 26.57
N ALA A 5 -19.01 4.80 27.56
CA ALA A 5 -18.22 5.52 28.57
C ALA A 5 -16.78 5.84 28.11
N LYS A 6 -16.26 5.16 27.07
CA LYS A 6 -14.89 5.37 26.55
C LYS A 6 -14.82 6.41 25.42
N THR A 7 -15.92 6.72 24.73
CA THR A 7 -15.97 7.56 23.53
C THR A 7 -15.98 9.08 23.81
N LYS A 8 -16.32 9.51 25.03
CA LYS A 8 -16.47 10.94 25.38
C LYS A 8 -15.16 11.71 25.53
N ASN A 9 -14.01 11.04 25.72
CA ASN A 9 -12.71 11.72 25.87
C ASN A 9 -12.03 12.06 24.53
N LEU A 10 -12.48 11.50 23.41
CA LEU A 10 -11.89 11.72 22.08
C LEU A 10 -12.43 12.99 21.39
N ILE A 11 -13.68 13.37 21.70
CA ILE A 11 -14.43 14.45 21.04
C ILE A 11 -13.94 15.84 21.46
N SER A 12 -13.38 15.97 22.68
CA SER A 12 -12.91 17.25 23.23
C SER A 12 -11.60 17.75 22.62
N ILE A 13 -10.86 16.89 21.91
CA ILE A 13 -9.54 17.22 21.33
C ILE A 13 -9.66 17.66 19.85
N LEU A 14 -10.75 17.30 19.17
CA LEU A 14 -10.97 17.55 17.74
C LEU A 14 -11.61 18.93 17.43
N GLY A 15 -12.13 19.64 18.44
CA GLY A 15 -12.87 20.90 18.26
C GLY A 15 -12.03 22.17 18.05
N ILE A 16 -10.69 22.10 18.01
CA ILE A 16 -9.82 23.30 18.06
C ILE A 16 -9.24 23.70 16.69
N CYS A 17 -9.41 22.90 15.62
CA CYS A 17 -8.71 23.15 14.34
C CYS A 17 -9.50 23.80 13.21
N LEU A 18 -10.77 24.18 13.37
CA LEU A 18 -11.60 24.66 12.25
C LEU A 18 -12.18 26.06 12.51
N CYS A 19 -11.42 27.08 12.11
CA CYS A 19 -11.95 28.42 11.82
C CYS A 19 -10.92 29.17 10.95
N SER A 20 -11.05 29.14 9.61
CA SER A 20 -10.48 30.18 8.73
C SER A 20 -10.96 30.12 7.27
N VAL A 21 -11.90 31.02 6.96
CA VAL A 21 -11.93 31.94 5.80
C VAL A 21 -12.51 31.46 4.45
N ALA A 22 -13.41 32.32 3.95
CA ALA A 22 -14.31 32.16 2.81
C ALA A 22 -13.91 32.97 1.54
N GLY A 23 -14.52 32.61 0.39
CA GLY A 23 -15.05 33.54 -0.65
C GLY A 23 -14.20 33.91 -1.89
N ALA A 24 -14.77 33.76 -3.11
CA ALA A 24 -14.81 34.76 -4.22
C ALA A 24 -15.36 34.20 -5.56
N GLN A 25 -15.80 35.11 -6.46
CA GLN A 25 -16.68 34.97 -7.65
C GLN A 25 -15.94 34.83 -9.01
N THR A 26 -16.72 34.71 -10.11
CA THR A 26 -16.37 34.26 -11.48
C THR A 26 -15.64 35.26 -12.41
N SER A 27 -15.13 36.39 -11.94
CA SER A 27 -14.51 37.43 -12.79
C SER A 27 -13.04 37.19 -13.17
N ASP A 28 -12.42 36.12 -12.70
CA ASP A 28 -10.95 36.03 -12.59
C ASP A 28 -10.25 35.32 -13.77
N PHE A 29 -10.97 34.84 -14.79
CA PHE A 29 -10.41 33.99 -15.87
C PHE A 29 -10.14 34.68 -17.21
N THR A 30 -10.42 35.99 -17.35
CA THR A 30 -10.12 36.75 -18.58
C THR A 30 -8.83 37.56 -18.41
N PRO A 31 -7.98 37.67 -19.47
CA PRO A 31 -6.89 38.63 -19.50
C PRO A 31 -7.46 40.04 -19.30
N LYS A 32 -6.77 40.85 -18.50
CA LYS A 32 -7.15 42.25 -18.31
C LYS A 32 -6.57 43.09 -19.44
N ASP A 33 -7.23 44.19 -19.79
CA ASP A 33 -6.71 45.11 -20.81
C ASP A 33 -5.33 45.65 -20.38
N GLY A 34 -4.35 45.52 -21.28
CA GLY A 34 -2.96 45.91 -21.04
C GLY A 34 -2.11 44.92 -20.26
N GLU A 35 -2.67 43.77 -19.85
CA GLU A 35 -1.91 42.69 -19.19
C GLU A 35 -0.99 42.01 -20.21
N THR A 36 0.31 41.96 -19.91
CA THR A 36 1.26 41.21 -20.74
C THR A 36 1.04 39.70 -20.58
N LEU A 37 1.43 38.90 -21.57
CA LEU A 37 1.23 37.44 -21.54
C LEU A 37 1.86 36.80 -20.27
N LYS A 38 2.97 37.34 -19.78
CA LYS A 38 3.67 36.88 -18.58
C LYS A 38 2.84 37.09 -17.30
N GLU A 39 2.28 38.29 -17.14
CA GLU A 39 1.48 38.67 -15.97
C GLU A 39 0.18 37.87 -15.86
N PHE A 40 -0.45 37.58 -17.00
CA PHE A 40 -1.64 36.72 -17.06
C PHE A 40 -1.36 35.28 -16.61
N THR A 41 -0.18 34.75 -16.98
CA THR A 41 0.22 33.37 -16.68
C THR A 41 0.54 33.19 -15.19
N ASP A 42 1.27 34.13 -14.58
CA ASP A 42 1.60 34.13 -13.14
C ASP A 42 0.34 34.22 -12.24
N ARG A 43 -0.71 34.92 -12.72
CA ARG A 43 -1.99 35.05 -12.01
C ARG A 43 -2.82 33.77 -12.02
N LEU A 44 -2.83 33.03 -13.13
CA LEU A 44 -3.56 31.76 -13.23
C LEU A 44 -2.93 30.67 -12.34
N GLU A 45 -1.60 30.61 -12.25
CA GLU A 45 -0.91 29.61 -11.43
C GLU A 45 -1.14 29.78 -9.92
N SER A 46 -1.25 31.01 -9.44
CA SER A 46 -1.49 31.31 -8.02
C SER A 46 -2.94 31.08 -7.57
N THR A 47 -3.90 31.22 -8.49
CA THR A 47 -5.34 31.16 -8.17
C THR A 47 -5.90 29.72 -8.24
N GLY A 48 -5.32 28.87 -9.10
CA GLY A 48 -5.82 27.51 -9.37
C GLY A 48 -5.58 26.46 -8.26
N LYS A 49 -4.51 26.58 -7.46
CA LYS A 49 -4.09 25.50 -6.53
C LYS A 49 -4.73 25.55 -5.13
N ALA A 50 -5.22 26.71 -4.68
CA ALA A 50 -5.63 26.91 -3.29
C ALA A 50 -7.15 26.81 -3.04
N LYS A 51 -8.01 27.14 -4.02
CA LYS A 51 -9.45 27.34 -3.79
C LYS A 51 -10.36 26.16 -4.17
N ALA A 52 -9.92 25.25 -5.05
CA ALA A 52 -10.77 24.15 -5.54
C ALA A 52 -11.01 23.01 -4.52
N LYS A 53 -10.08 22.80 -3.57
CA LYS A 53 -10.10 21.63 -2.67
C LYS A 53 -10.85 21.86 -1.35
N ALA A 54 -11.03 23.11 -0.93
CA ALA A 54 -11.65 23.46 0.36
C ALA A 54 -13.19 23.58 0.27
N ASN A 55 -13.72 24.27 -0.74
CA ASN A 55 -15.16 24.57 -0.85
C ASN A 55 -16.04 23.37 -1.24
N ALA A 56 -15.48 22.39 -1.96
CA ALA A 56 -16.22 21.16 -2.31
C ALA A 56 -16.45 20.28 -1.07
N THR A 57 -15.50 20.27 -0.14
CA THR A 57 -15.49 19.37 1.02
C THR A 57 -16.51 19.81 2.07
N GLU A 58 -16.53 21.08 2.46
CA GLU A 58 -17.42 21.62 3.50
C GLU A 58 -18.91 21.60 3.11
N LYS A 59 -19.23 21.99 1.87
CA LYS A 59 -20.62 21.96 1.37
C LYS A 59 -21.14 20.54 1.22
N SER A 60 -20.27 19.58 0.85
CA SER A 60 -20.64 18.16 0.82
C SER A 60 -20.92 17.62 2.22
N LEU A 61 -20.17 18.06 3.24
CA LEU A 61 -20.28 17.56 4.60
C LEU A 61 -21.59 18.01 5.28
N ASN A 62 -21.93 19.31 5.18
CA ASN A 62 -23.17 19.84 5.77
C ASN A 62 -24.43 19.29 5.07
N GLN A 63 -24.40 19.15 3.74
CA GLN A 63 -25.53 18.54 3.00
C GLN A 63 -25.70 17.05 3.31
N LYS A 64 -24.61 16.33 3.60
CA LYS A 64 -24.67 14.94 4.07
C LYS A 64 -25.30 14.88 5.46
N LEU A 65 -24.83 15.69 6.42
CA LEU A 65 -25.34 15.70 7.80
C LEU A 65 -26.86 15.95 7.88
N GLU A 66 -27.41 16.89 7.10
CA GLU A 66 -28.86 17.13 7.04
C GLU A 66 -29.65 15.98 6.40
N LYS A 67 -29.10 15.33 5.34
CA LYS A 67 -29.72 14.14 4.75
C LYS A 67 -29.80 12.99 5.73
N ILE A 68 -28.75 12.80 6.52
CA ILE A 68 -28.66 11.72 7.51
C ILE A 68 -29.67 11.94 8.64
N ALA A 69 -29.84 13.19 9.10
CA ALA A 69 -30.82 13.51 10.13
C ALA A 69 -32.29 13.30 9.69
N THR A 70 -32.55 13.16 8.39
CA THR A 70 -33.90 13.08 7.81
C THR A 70 -34.21 11.75 7.14
N GLN A 71 -33.24 10.84 7.00
CA GLN A 71 -33.44 9.55 6.33
C GLN A 71 -34.02 8.51 7.32
N PRO A 72 -35.23 8.00 7.10
CA PRO A 72 -35.81 6.96 7.94
C PRO A 72 -35.05 5.64 7.71
N SER A 73 -34.45 5.08 8.76
CA SER A 73 -33.85 3.76 8.72
C SER A 73 -34.94 2.70 8.51
N THR A 74 -35.02 2.18 7.29
CA THR A 74 -35.88 1.03 6.98
C THR A 74 -34.97 -0.21 7.02
N PRO A 75 -35.12 -1.10 8.02
CA PRO A 75 -34.26 -2.26 8.15
C PRO A 75 -34.49 -3.20 6.95
N THR A 76 -33.53 -3.22 6.03
CA THR A 76 -33.60 -4.07 4.84
C THR A 76 -33.04 -5.44 5.20
N ALA A 77 -33.84 -6.25 5.90
CA ALA A 77 -33.40 -7.48 6.57
C ALA A 77 -33.23 -8.72 5.66
N THR A 78 -33.11 -8.58 4.34
CA THR A 78 -33.13 -9.74 3.40
C THR A 78 -31.79 -10.02 2.72
N GLY A 79 -30.72 -9.30 3.05
CA GLY A 79 -29.41 -9.50 2.45
C GLY A 79 -28.48 -10.48 3.20
N GLY A 80 -27.45 -10.98 2.51
CA GLY A 80 -26.37 -11.79 3.10
C GLY A 80 -25.59 -11.03 4.18
N PHE A 81 -24.76 -11.74 4.96
CA PHE A 81 -24.04 -11.19 6.12
C PHE A 81 -23.39 -9.82 5.86
N GLY A 82 -22.54 -9.72 4.82
CA GLY A 82 -21.86 -8.48 4.46
C GLY A 82 -22.83 -7.31 4.23
N SER A 83 -23.95 -7.54 3.56
CA SER A 83 -24.96 -6.49 3.31
C SER A 83 -25.73 -6.07 4.56
N ARG A 84 -25.94 -6.95 5.55
CA ARG A 84 -26.55 -6.57 6.84
C ARG A 84 -25.63 -5.69 7.65
N ILE A 85 -24.33 -6.03 7.68
CA ILE A 85 -23.31 -5.21 8.33
C ILE A 85 -23.14 -3.89 7.59
N GLU A 86 -23.07 -3.87 6.26
CA GLU A 86 -22.97 -2.65 5.47
C GLU A 86 -24.19 -1.74 5.65
N GLY A 87 -25.40 -2.31 5.69
CA GLY A 87 -26.62 -1.56 6.02
C GLY A 87 -26.58 -0.96 7.42
N SER A 88 -26.17 -1.75 8.42
CA SER A 88 -26.00 -1.28 9.79
C SER A 88 -24.94 -0.18 9.87
N LEU A 89 -23.80 -0.35 9.19
CA LEU A 89 -22.75 0.65 9.11
C LEU A 89 -23.29 1.90 8.46
N THR A 90 -23.98 1.83 7.32
CA THR A 90 -24.54 2.99 6.62
C THR A 90 -25.39 3.89 7.52
N ASP A 91 -26.10 3.31 8.49
CA ASP A 91 -26.88 4.07 9.47
C ASP A 91 -26.01 4.84 10.49
N PHE A 92 -24.80 4.35 10.81
CA PHE A 92 -23.86 4.95 11.76
C PHE A 92 -22.69 5.72 11.13
N LEU A 93 -22.29 5.34 9.91
CA LEU A 93 -21.19 5.89 9.11
C LEU A 93 -21.22 7.41 8.99
N PRO A 94 -22.38 8.05 8.76
CA PRO A 94 -22.50 9.50 8.79
C PRO A 94 -21.79 10.24 9.93
N LEU A 95 -21.75 9.64 11.12
CA LEU A 95 -21.13 10.21 12.32
C LEU A 95 -19.61 9.98 12.35
N PHE A 96 -19.12 9.05 11.53
CA PHE A 96 -17.73 8.59 11.43
C PHE A 96 -17.14 8.72 10.02
N ASP A 97 -17.85 9.30 9.06
CA ASP A 97 -17.46 9.46 7.66
C ASP A 97 -16.13 10.22 7.50
N PHE A 98 -15.78 11.06 8.48
CA PHE A 98 -14.50 11.77 8.50
C PHE A 98 -13.32 10.91 8.95
N ALA A 99 -13.60 9.79 9.62
CA ALA A 99 -12.62 8.90 10.22
C ALA A 99 -12.49 7.58 9.46
N ILE A 100 -13.49 7.18 8.66
CA ILE A 100 -13.48 5.95 7.89
C ILE A 100 -13.01 6.27 6.47
N ASP A 101 -11.92 5.62 6.05
CA ASP A 101 -11.30 5.80 4.74
C ASP A 101 -11.91 4.85 3.71
N ALA A 102 -12.09 3.58 4.08
CA ALA A 102 -12.61 2.56 3.19
C ALA A 102 -13.42 1.50 3.96
N ILE A 103 -14.39 0.90 3.27
CA ILE A 103 -15.13 -0.27 3.72
C ILE A 103 -15.04 -1.30 2.61
N ASP A 104 -14.38 -2.40 2.90
CA ASP A 104 -14.17 -3.49 1.95
C ASP A 104 -14.93 -4.73 2.42
N THR A 105 -15.87 -5.19 1.60
CA THR A 105 -16.56 -6.47 1.80
C THR A 105 -15.80 -7.54 1.01
N ALA A 106 -15.47 -8.66 1.65
CA ALA A 106 -14.84 -9.79 0.97
C ALA A 106 -15.76 -10.34 -0.14
N ASP A 107 -15.17 -10.94 -1.18
CA ASP A 107 -15.92 -11.47 -2.33
C ASP A 107 -16.97 -12.52 -1.94
N ASP A 108 -16.74 -13.24 -0.85
CA ASP A 108 -17.67 -14.22 -0.27
C ASP A 108 -18.77 -13.60 0.59
N GLN A 109 -18.71 -12.28 0.82
CA GLN A 109 -19.57 -11.51 1.71
C GLN A 109 -19.58 -12.00 3.16
N LYS A 110 -18.57 -12.77 3.57
CA LYS A 110 -18.44 -13.30 4.93
C LYS A 110 -17.58 -12.45 5.84
N SER A 111 -16.98 -11.38 5.32
CA SER A 111 -16.32 -10.41 6.18
C SER A 111 -16.42 -9.01 5.61
N VAL A 112 -16.49 -8.05 6.52
CA VAL A 112 -16.47 -6.62 6.22
C VAL A 112 -15.28 -6.03 6.98
N THR A 113 -14.41 -5.33 6.26
CA THR A 113 -13.25 -4.65 6.83
C THR A 113 -13.48 -3.15 6.75
N VAL A 114 -13.49 -2.49 7.91
CA VAL A 114 -13.56 -1.04 8.03
C VAL A 114 -12.16 -0.51 8.29
N SER A 115 -11.65 0.26 7.33
CA SER A 115 -10.35 0.92 7.40
C SER A 115 -10.54 2.37 7.80
N PHE A 116 -9.85 2.81 8.84
CA PHE A 116 -9.89 4.19 9.31
C PHE A 116 -8.77 5.02 8.69
N SER A 117 -9.03 6.31 8.48
CA SER A 117 -8.03 7.27 8.02
C SER A 117 -6.80 7.24 8.93
N PRO A 118 -5.58 7.14 8.37
CA PRO A 118 -4.35 7.07 9.15
C PRO A 118 -4.20 8.28 10.08
N VAL A 119 -3.91 8.03 11.36
CA VAL A 119 -3.66 9.10 12.34
C VAL A 119 -2.16 9.38 12.38
N LYS A 120 -1.78 10.62 12.04
CA LYS A 120 -0.37 11.06 12.14
C LYS A 120 0.07 11.13 13.59
N VAL A 121 1.14 10.42 13.94
CA VAL A 121 1.74 10.41 15.27
C VAL A 121 3.08 11.14 15.24
N GLY A 122 2.99 12.45 15.44
CA GLY A 122 4.14 13.34 15.33
C GLY A 122 4.71 13.39 13.91
N PRO A 123 6.00 13.71 13.75
CA PRO A 123 6.65 13.77 12.44
C PRO A 123 7.18 12.39 11.98
N PHE A 124 6.98 11.33 12.78
CA PHE A 124 7.73 10.09 12.66
C PHE A 124 6.89 8.87 12.24
N GLY A 125 5.60 9.02 11.99
CA GLY A 125 4.79 7.88 11.56
C GLY A 125 3.31 8.14 11.53
N GLU A 126 2.61 7.13 11.06
CA GLU A 126 1.16 7.07 10.93
C GLU A 126 0.71 5.78 11.62
N ILE A 127 -0.43 5.84 12.32
CA ILE A 127 -1.12 4.67 12.83
C ILE A 127 -2.34 4.43 11.96
N ASP A 128 -2.37 3.26 11.34
CA ASP A 128 -3.51 2.75 10.60
C ASP A 128 -4.35 1.89 11.54
N PHE A 129 -5.65 2.17 11.60
CA PHE A 129 -6.60 1.34 12.36
C PHE A 129 -7.50 0.61 11.39
N THR A 130 -7.75 -0.66 11.69
CA THR A 130 -8.67 -1.51 10.92
C THR A 130 -9.52 -2.32 11.88
N ALA A 131 -10.79 -2.50 11.53
CA ALA A 131 -11.72 -3.39 12.21
C ALA A 131 -12.27 -4.36 11.18
N LYS A 132 -12.05 -5.65 11.36
CA LYS A 132 -12.60 -6.69 10.49
C LYS A 132 -13.66 -7.46 11.26
N ILE A 133 -14.88 -7.44 10.75
CA ILE A 133 -16.01 -8.21 11.26
C ILE A 133 -16.18 -9.41 10.34
N SER A 134 -16.17 -10.62 10.89
CA SER A 134 -16.31 -11.85 10.10
C SER A 134 -17.58 -12.59 10.48
N GLU A 135 -18.14 -13.35 9.55
CA GLU A 135 -19.25 -14.27 9.80
C GLU A 135 -18.79 -15.27 10.88
N PRO A 136 -19.38 -15.23 12.08
CA PRO A 136 -18.91 -16.07 13.17
C PRO A 136 -19.15 -17.53 12.82
N GLN A 137 -18.20 -18.38 13.20
CA GLN A 137 -18.30 -19.83 13.02
C GLN A 137 -18.29 -20.49 14.39
N PRO A 138 -19.11 -21.54 14.61
CA PRO A 138 -19.05 -22.32 15.84
C PRO A 138 -17.64 -22.85 16.08
N PHE A 139 -17.19 -22.78 17.33
CA PHE A 139 -15.84 -23.19 17.69
C PHE A 139 -15.64 -24.69 17.44
N GLU A 140 -14.70 -25.04 16.56
CA GLU A 140 -14.51 -26.45 16.13
C GLU A 140 -14.15 -27.38 17.29
N SER A 141 -13.36 -26.91 18.26
CA SER A 141 -13.01 -27.69 19.45
C SER A 141 -14.26 -28.06 20.25
N LEU A 142 -15.22 -27.14 20.40
CA LEU A 142 -16.49 -27.41 21.07
C LEU A 142 -17.32 -28.43 20.28
N LEU A 143 -17.40 -28.29 18.95
CA LEU A 143 -18.12 -29.23 18.09
C LEU A 143 -17.52 -30.64 18.11
N ASN A 144 -16.21 -30.77 18.30
CA ASN A 144 -15.53 -32.05 18.35
C ASN A 144 -15.85 -32.82 19.65
N GLU A 145 -16.13 -32.12 20.74
CA GLU A 145 -16.59 -32.72 22.00
C GLU A 145 -18.07 -33.16 21.95
N ILE A 146 -18.86 -32.65 20.98
CA ILE A 146 -20.23 -33.11 20.76
C ILE A 146 -20.23 -34.47 20.04
N PRO A 147 -21.05 -35.45 20.49
CA PRO A 147 -21.20 -36.74 19.82
C PRO A 147 -21.52 -36.56 18.33
N GLU A 148 -20.88 -37.37 17.49
CA GLU A 148 -20.96 -37.25 16.04
C GLU A 148 -22.42 -37.26 15.51
N ALA A 149 -23.29 -38.05 16.14
CA ALA A 149 -24.71 -38.14 15.79
C ALA A 149 -25.47 -36.81 15.99
N ALA A 150 -25.09 -35.99 16.96
CA ALA A 150 -25.73 -34.70 17.26
C ALA A 150 -25.01 -33.51 16.63
N ARG A 151 -23.74 -33.67 16.20
CA ARG A 151 -22.85 -32.57 15.82
C ARG A 151 -23.41 -31.66 14.73
N ALA A 152 -24.03 -32.21 13.68
CA ALA A 152 -24.58 -31.41 12.59
C ALA A 152 -25.75 -30.52 13.04
N ALA A 153 -26.67 -31.07 13.82
CA ALA A 153 -27.81 -30.34 14.37
C ALA A 153 -27.36 -29.25 15.37
N GLN A 154 -26.41 -29.59 16.24
CA GLN A 154 -25.87 -28.63 17.21
C GLN A 154 -25.03 -27.54 16.54
N LYS A 155 -24.28 -27.86 15.47
CA LYS A 155 -23.58 -26.85 14.68
C LYS A 155 -24.56 -25.81 14.14
N GLU A 156 -25.70 -26.24 13.59
CA GLU A 156 -26.72 -25.32 13.10
C GLU A 156 -27.37 -24.51 14.24
N ALA A 157 -27.64 -25.14 15.38
CA ALA A 157 -28.19 -24.46 16.56
C ALA A 157 -27.23 -23.37 17.08
N ILE A 158 -25.97 -23.73 17.33
CA ILE A 158 -24.91 -22.81 17.76
C ILE A 158 -24.72 -21.69 16.74
N SER A 159 -24.73 -22.00 15.43
CA SER A 159 -24.65 -20.98 14.38
C SER A 159 -25.79 -19.96 14.40
N LYS A 160 -26.98 -20.34 14.86
CA LYS A 160 -28.13 -19.41 15.00
C LYS A 160 -28.03 -18.54 16.25
N ASP A 161 -27.38 -19.06 17.28
CA ASP A 161 -27.18 -18.34 18.55
C ASP A 161 -26.01 -17.34 18.47
N LEU A 162 -25.07 -17.54 17.55
CA LEU A 162 -24.01 -16.60 17.24
C LEU A 162 -24.58 -15.31 16.60
N GLY A 163 -24.26 -14.16 17.18
CA GLY A 163 -24.65 -12.86 16.64
C GLY A 163 -23.75 -12.40 15.49
N ASP A 164 -24.26 -11.54 14.60
CA ASP A 164 -23.51 -11.01 13.44
C ASP A 164 -22.18 -10.29 13.81
N TYR A 165 -21.96 -9.97 15.09
CA TYR A 165 -20.76 -9.30 15.62
C TYR A 165 -19.94 -10.17 16.57
N SER A 166 -20.14 -11.49 16.54
CA SER A 166 -19.49 -12.46 17.44
C SER A 166 -18.04 -12.81 17.06
N ASP A 167 -17.49 -12.21 16.00
CA ASP A 167 -16.08 -12.33 15.60
C ASP A 167 -15.59 -10.99 15.03
N ILE A 168 -14.88 -10.23 15.87
CA ILE A 168 -14.34 -8.91 15.52
C ILE A 168 -12.84 -8.91 15.75
N LEU A 169 -12.09 -8.56 14.70
CA LEU A 169 -10.65 -8.31 14.77
C LEU A 169 -10.38 -6.80 14.70
N TRP A 170 -9.92 -6.24 15.81
CA TRP A 170 -9.32 -4.91 15.88
C TRP A 170 -7.84 -5.01 15.58
N SER A 171 -7.31 -4.12 14.74
CA SER A 171 -5.88 -4.05 14.45
C SER A 171 -5.42 -2.61 14.33
N ALA A 172 -4.29 -2.31 14.97
CA ALA A 172 -3.59 -1.04 14.89
C ALA A 172 -2.18 -1.29 14.37
N THR A 173 -1.81 -0.63 13.28
CA THR A 173 -0.49 -0.75 12.65
C THR A 173 0.22 0.59 12.67
N TYR A 174 1.33 0.67 13.39
CA TYR A 174 2.22 1.81 13.38
C TYR A 174 3.39 1.57 12.43
N GLY A 175 3.56 2.45 11.44
CA GLY A 175 4.72 2.48 10.56
C GLY A 175 5.67 3.61 10.92
N LEU A 176 6.92 3.30 11.26
CA LEU A 176 7.97 4.32 11.42
C LEU A 176 8.29 4.95 10.06
N GLN A 177 8.17 6.27 9.97
CA GLN A 177 8.41 7.08 8.77
C GLN A 177 9.27 8.28 9.13
N TRP A 178 10.39 8.52 8.44
CA TRP A 178 11.20 9.72 8.66
C TRP A 178 11.21 10.60 7.42
N LYS A 179 10.71 11.83 7.57
CA LYS A 179 10.71 12.81 6.48
C LYS A 179 12.13 13.32 6.23
N VAL A 180 12.50 13.41 4.95
CA VAL A 180 13.75 14.03 4.53
C VAL A 180 13.68 15.54 4.79
N HIS A 181 14.79 16.13 5.25
CA HIS A 181 14.97 17.58 5.27
C HIS A 181 15.08 18.14 3.84
N THR A 182 15.02 19.45 3.71
CA THR A 182 15.03 20.16 2.42
C THR A 182 16.26 19.90 1.56
N HIS A 183 17.39 19.48 2.15
CA HIS A 183 18.63 19.18 1.44
C HIS A 183 19.26 17.83 1.82
N TRP A 184 19.92 17.17 0.86
CA TRP A 184 20.62 15.87 1.06
C TRP A 184 21.71 15.95 2.14
N SER A 185 22.38 17.09 2.29
CA SER A 185 23.42 17.31 3.30
C SER A 185 22.88 17.24 4.72
N ASP A 186 21.66 17.76 4.91
CA ASP A 186 21.04 17.98 6.21
C ASP A 186 20.11 16.82 6.58
N THR A 187 19.79 15.98 5.60
CA THR A 187 19.00 14.77 5.77
C THR A 187 19.62 13.87 6.86
N PRO A 188 18.82 13.18 7.70
CA PRO A 188 19.35 12.26 8.70
C PRO A 188 20.20 11.13 8.08
N ARG A 189 20.94 10.39 8.91
CA ARG A 189 21.81 9.31 8.41
C ARG A 189 21.05 8.11 7.87
N LEU A 190 19.85 7.89 8.37
CA LEU A 190 18.95 6.82 8.02
C LEU A 190 17.60 7.45 7.73
N LEU A 191 16.89 6.91 6.77
CA LEU A 191 15.52 7.22 6.40
C LEU A 191 14.70 5.95 6.58
N PHE A 192 13.46 6.13 7.00
CA PHE A 192 12.51 5.05 7.25
C PHE A 192 11.21 5.33 6.51
N GLY A 193 10.56 4.27 6.03
CA GLY A 193 9.24 4.32 5.40
C GLY A 193 9.29 4.37 3.88
N ARG A 194 8.17 4.01 3.26
CA ARG A 194 7.98 3.93 1.79
C ARG A 194 7.12 5.04 1.21
N ASN A 195 6.61 5.95 2.05
CA ASN A 195 5.75 7.02 1.58
C ASN A 195 6.56 7.96 0.66
N PRO A 196 6.22 8.08 -0.64
CA PRO A 196 6.98 8.91 -1.59
C PRO A 196 7.11 10.37 -1.16
N ASN A 197 6.13 10.89 -0.44
CA ASN A 197 6.12 12.26 0.07
C ASN A 197 7.26 12.52 1.07
N LEU A 198 7.81 11.48 1.70
CA LEU A 198 8.99 11.61 2.56
C LEU A 198 10.23 12.00 1.75
N TYR A 199 10.26 11.66 0.46
CA TYR A 199 11.41 11.80 -0.44
C TYR A 199 11.24 12.93 -1.46
N GLU A 200 10.15 13.70 -1.39
CA GLU A 200 9.79 14.72 -2.39
C GLU A 200 10.94 15.68 -2.67
N SER A 201 11.61 16.21 -1.65
CA SER A 201 12.76 17.11 -1.84
C SER A 201 13.94 16.44 -2.54
N LEU A 202 14.23 15.17 -2.21
CA LEU A 202 15.31 14.41 -2.86
C LEU A 202 15.00 14.11 -4.31
N ILE A 203 13.75 13.71 -4.58
CA ILE A 203 13.26 13.43 -5.93
C ILE A 203 13.25 14.72 -6.75
N HIS A 204 12.79 15.83 -6.19
CA HIS A 204 12.78 17.12 -6.86
C HIS A 204 14.20 17.57 -7.23
N GLU A 205 15.17 17.48 -6.31
CA GLU A 205 16.57 17.81 -6.60
C GLU A 205 17.13 16.93 -7.73
N LEU A 206 16.92 15.62 -7.64
CA LEU A 206 17.38 14.67 -8.65
C LEU A 206 16.72 14.93 -10.01
N MET A 207 15.41 15.14 -10.05
CA MET A 207 14.69 15.47 -11.26
C MET A 207 15.11 16.83 -11.82
N SER A 208 15.46 17.81 -10.98
CA SER A 208 15.96 19.10 -11.45
C SER A 208 17.34 18.98 -12.12
N GLU A 209 18.24 18.14 -11.59
CA GLU A 209 19.54 17.83 -12.19
C GLU A 209 19.33 17.16 -13.56
N VAL A 210 18.45 16.16 -13.62
CA VAL A 210 18.06 15.46 -14.86
C VAL A 210 17.43 16.42 -15.88
N MET A 211 16.50 17.27 -15.45
CA MET A 211 15.85 18.24 -16.33
C MET A 211 16.86 19.24 -16.88
N ALA A 212 17.79 19.73 -16.06
CA ALA A 212 18.81 20.68 -16.48
C ALA A 212 19.83 20.08 -17.46
N GLU A 213 20.29 18.84 -17.22
CA GLU A 213 21.34 18.20 -18.04
C GLU A 213 20.80 17.53 -19.31
N THR A 214 19.58 17.00 -19.25
CA THR A 214 19.02 16.16 -20.32
C THR A 214 17.87 16.83 -21.05
N VAL A 215 16.84 17.26 -20.32
CA VAL A 215 15.56 17.63 -20.95
C VAL A 215 15.59 19.05 -21.48
N TRP A 216 16.12 19.99 -20.69
CA TRP A 216 16.18 21.41 -21.07
C TRP A 216 17.01 21.65 -22.33
N PRO A 217 18.20 21.04 -22.53
CA PRO A 217 18.95 21.21 -23.78
C PRO A 217 18.20 20.67 -25.01
N LEU A 218 17.52 19.52 -24.87
CA LEU A 218 16.73 18.94 -25.96
C LEU A 218 15.49 19.80 -26.27
N MET A 219 14.83 20.32 -25.24
CA MET A 219 13.67 21.19 -25.41
C MET A 219 14.04 22.58 -25.93
N SER A 220 15.12 23.17 -25.45
CA SER A 220 15.54 24.52 -25.87
C SER A 220 16.03 24.53 -27.32
N GLU A 221 16.68 23.45 -27.78
CA GLU A 221 17.03 23.27 -29.19
C GLU A 221 15.76 23.20 -30.06
N GLU A 222 14.73 22.47 -29.62
CA GLU A 222 13.47 22.35 -30.36
C GLU A 222 12.68 23.66 -30.37
N VAL A 223 12.52 24.30 -29.21
CA VAL A 223 11.84 25.60 -29.10
C VAL A 223 12.58 26.63 -29.94
N GLY A 224 13.91 26.64 -29.92
CA GLY A 224 14.72 27.50 -30.78
C GLY A 224 14.50 27.21 -32.27
N ARG A 225 14.38 25.93 -32.67
CA ARG A 225 14.11 25.53 -34.06
C ARG A 225 12.70 25.89 -34.53
N ILE A 226 11.69 25.74 -33.66
CA ILE A 226 10.31 26.13 -33.94
C ILE A 226 10.19 27.65 -34.02
N LEU A 227 10.70 28.36 -33.01
CA LEU A 227 10.72 29.81 -33.01
C LEU A 227 11.43 30.31 -34.26
N GLY A 228 12.65 29.85 -34.55
CA GLY A 228 13.39 30.21 -35.76
C GLY A 228 12.63 29.97 -37.07
N ARG A 229 11.86 28.88 -37.17
CA ARG A 229 10.95 28.64 -38.32
C ARG A 229 9.82 29.66 -38.37
N CYS A 230 9.20 29.96 -37.24
CA CYS A 230 8.17 30.99 -37.15
C CYS A 230 8.73 32.39 -37.46
N GLU A 231 9.94 32.74 -36.99
CA GLU A 231 10.55 34.04 -37.27
C GLU A 231 10.88 34.17 -38.76
N ALA A 232 11.42 33.12 -39.38
CA ALA A 232 11.70 33.10 -40.80
C ALA A 232 10.41 33.24 -41.62
N GLU A 233 9.36 32.49 -41.28
CA GLU A 233 8.10 32.53 -42.01
C GLU A 233 7.35 33.85 -41.81
N ILE A 234 7.35 34.41 -40.59
CA ILE A 234 6.77 35.72 -40.31
C ILE A 234 7.56 36.80 -41.05
N GLY A 235 8.90 36.77 -40.99
CA GLY A 235 9.76 37.73 -41.68
C GLY A 235 9.58 37.71 -43.20
N GLU A 236 9.45 36.53 -43.81
CA GLU A 236 9.13 36.39 -45.24
C GLU A 236 7.75 36.99 -45.60
N ARG A 237 6.75 36.83 -44.72
CA ARG A 237 5.37 37.27 -44.99
C ARG A 237 5.11 38.73 -44.68
N THR A 238 5.71 39.28 -43.63
CA THR A 238 5.46 40.66 -43.18
C THR A 238 6.47 41.65 -43.75
N GLY A 239 7.66 41.18 -44.16
CA GLY A 239 8.79 42.05 -44.48
C GLY A 239 9.37 42.81 -43.27
N GLU A 240 8.87 42.54 -42.06
CA GLU A 240 9.31 43.10 -40.79
C GLU A 240 10.03 42.00 -39.99
N GLY A 241 11.34 42.15 -39.79
CA GLY A 241 12.20 41.13 -39.18
C GLY A 241 12.26 41.14 -37.65
N ASP A 242 11.38 41.86 -36.95
CA ASP A 242 11.46 42.04 -35.50
C ASP A 242 10.15 41.61 -34.81
N LEU A 243 10.19 40.43 -34.18
CA LEU A 243 9.05 39.79 -33.51
C LEU A 243 8.63 40.48 -32.21
N ASP A 244 9.54 41.19 -31.56
CA ASP A 244 9.29 41.85 -30.27
C ASP A 244 8.30 43.03 -30.40
N ASN A 245 8.07 43.52 -31.63
CA ASN A 245 7.17 44.62 -31.93
C ASN A 245 5.84 44.19 -32.59
N LEU A 246 5.57 42.89 -32.71
CA LEU A 246 4.34 42.41 -33.33
C LEU A 246 3.16 42.51 -32.34
N GLU A 247 2.18 43.37 -32.64
CA GLU A 247 0.94 43.44 -31.87
C GLU A 247 0.23 42.08 -31.81
N ALA A 248 -0.18 41.64 -30.62
CA ALA A 248 -0.84 40.35 -30.38
C ALA A 248 -2.06 40.08 -31.29
N THR A 249 -2.72 41.15 -31.74
CA THR A 249 -3.84 41.14 -32.69
C THR A 249 -3.45 40.65 -34.09
N LYS A 250 -2.24 40.97 -34.58
CA LYS A 250 -1.71 40.50 -35.88
C LYS A 250 -1.30 39.03 -35.83
N VAL A 251 -0.71 38.59 -34.70
CA VAL A 251 -0.38 37.18 -34.45
C VAL A 251 -1.64 36.31 -34.46
N ARG A 252 -2.70 36.78 -33.80
CA ARG A 252 -3.99 36.06 -33.73
C ARG A 252 -4.66 35.95 -35.12
N ALA A 253 -4.61 36.99 -35.93
CA ALA A 253 -5.13 36.96 -37.31
C ALA A 253 -4.35 36.01 -38.26
N LEU A 254 -3.03 35.86 -38.05
CA LEU A 254 -2.20 34.89 -38.77
C LEU A 254 -2.52 33.43 -38.40
N LEU A 255 -2.84 33.17 -37.12
CA LEU A 255 -3.18 31.84 -36.62
C LEU A 255 -4.62 31.41 -36.96
N GLU A 256 -5.57 32.36 -36.98
CA GLU A 256 -6.99 32.07 -37.27
C GLU A 256 -7.27 31.93 -38.78
N GLY A 257 -6.40 32.46 -39.65
CA GLY A 257 -6.65 32.56 -41.09
C GLY A 257 -6.03 31.48 -41.98
N ASN A 258 -5.06 30.68 -41.50
CA ASN A 258 -4.35 29.73 -42.38
C ASN A 258 -4.01 28.40 -41.70
N SER A 259 -4.29 27.30 -42.39
CA SER A 259 -3.75 25.96 -42.12
C SER A 259 -2.25 25.95 -42.48
N VAL A 260 -1.39 26.48 -41.62
CA VAL A 260 0.03 26.77 -41.95
C VAL A 260 0.99 25.57 -41.78
N CYS A 261 0.57 24.43 -41.26
CA CYS A 261 1.39 23.21 -41.36
C CYS A 261 0.78 22.27 -42.40
N SER A 262 1.53 21.94 -43.46
CA SER A 262 1.15 20.82 -44.30
C SER A 262 1.06 19.56 -43.42
N TRP A 263 0.21 18.61 -43.79
CA TRP A 263 0.07 17.36 -43.04
C TRP A 263 1.40 16.60 -42.95
N GLU A 264 2.25 16.75 -43.97
CA GLU A 264 3.63 16.26 -44.03
C GLU A 264 4.52 16.92 -42.97
N ASP A 265 4.45 18.25 -42.80
CA ASP A 265 5.21 18.96 -41.76
C ASP A 265 4.77 18.54 -40.35
N TYR A 266 3.47 18.35 -40.16
CA TYR A 266 2.93 17.84 -38.89
C TYR A 266 3.42 16.42 -38.60
N LYS A 267 3.42 15.52 -39.59
CA LYS A 267 3.96 14.16 -39.45
C LYS A 267 5.45 14.17 -39.12
N GLN A 268 6.22 15.04 -39.77
CA GLN A 268 7.65 15.17 -39.49
C GLN A 268 7.89 15.68 -38.08
N ALA A 269 7.16 16.72 -37.63
CA ALA A 269 7.24 17.23 -36.26
C ALA A 269 6.84 16.17 -35.22
N LEU A 270 5.82 15.34 -35.51
CA LEU A 270 5.43 14.23 -34.65
C LEU A 270 6.54 13.16 -34.55
N ALA A 271 7.16 12.80 -35.67
CA ALA A 271 8.25 11.83 -35.71
C ALA A 271 9.52 12.34 -34.98
N GLU A 272 9.87 13.61 -35.17
CA GLU A 272 10.95 14.28 -34.44
C GLU A 272 10.66 14.29 -32.93
N ARG A 273 9.43 14.62 -32.52
CA ARG A 273 9.01 14.56 -31.11
C ARG A 273 9.04 13.15 -30.54
N GLN A 274 8.67 12.13 -31.32
CA GLN A 274 8.78 10.73 -30.89
C GLN A 274 10.24 10.32 -30.66
N ASN A 275 11.14 10.69 -31.58
CA ASN A 275 12.57 10.43 -31.43
C ASN A 275 13.18 11.17 -30.21
N GLN A 276 12.73 12.39 -29.95
CA GLN A 276 13.14 13.15 -28.76
C GLN A 276 12.63 12.51 -27.48
N LEU A 277 11.36 12.09 -27.42
CA LEU A 277 10.82 11.36 -26.27
C LEU A 277 11.57 10.04 -26.07
N ALA A 278 11.91 9.33 -27.14
CA ALA A 278 12.75 8.14 -27.07
C ALA A 278 14.15 8.45 -26.54
N ALA A 279 14.78 9.55 -26.97
CA ALA A 279 16.09 9.99 -26.49
C ALA A 279 16.06 10.42 -25.02
N VAL A 280 15.01 11.16 -24.61
CA VAL A 280 14.77 11.49 -23.20
C VAL A 280 14.60 10.22 -22.39
N ASN A 281 13.72 9.30 -22.82
CA ASN A 281 13.53 8.02 -22.13
C ASN A 281 14.82 7.20 -22.02
N ALA A 282 15.59 7.10 -23.11
CA ALA A 282 16.89 6.42 -23.10
C ALA A 282 17.86 7.07 -22.10
N LYS A 283 17.91 8.41 -22.04
CA LYS A 283 18.71 9.10 -21.02
C LYS A 283 18.19 8.92 -19.61
N LEU A 284 16.87 8.91 -19.39
CA LEU A 284 16.27 8.63 -18.07
C LEU A 284 16.60 7.20 -17.60
N GLU A 285 16.64 6.24 -18.52
CA GLU A 285 17.07 4.86 -18.29
C GLU A 285 18.58 4.77 -18.00
N ASP A 286 19.42 5.44 -18.80
CA ASP A 286 20.87 5.53 -18.58
C ASP A 286 21.21 6.16 -17.23
N GLN A 287 20.43 7.17 -16.84
CA GLN A 287 20.49 7.85 -15.54
C GLN A 287 19.84 7.06 -14.40
N GLN A 288 19.24 5.90 -14.69
CA GLN A 288 18.74 4.98 -13.69
C GLN A 288 17.63 5.56 -12.81
N ILE A 289 16.81 6.46 -13.37
CA ILE A 289 15.68 7.09 -12.67
C ILE A 289 14.56 6.07 -12.43
N ASP A 290 14.46 5.07 -13.30
CA ASP A 290 13.61 3.89 -13.11
C ASP A 290 13.93 3.10 -11.82
N GLN A 291 15.07 3.38 -11.18
CA GLN A 291 15.46 2.78 -9.91
C GLN A 291 14.87 3.50 -8.70
N LEU A 292 14.42 4.74 -8.83
CA LEU A 292 13.95 5.53 -7.68
C LEU A 292 12.79 4.84 -6.96
N THR A 293 11.82 4.33 -7.70
CA THR A 293 10.67 3.59 -7.15
C THR A 293 11.12 2.34 -6.39
N ALA A 294 12.07 1.58 -6.96
CA ALA A 294 12.66 0.43 -6.28
C ALA A 294 13.47 0.84 -5.04
N MET A 295 14.15 1.99 -5.05
CA MET A 295 14.87 2.50 -3.89
C MET A 295 13.94 2.95 -2.77
N ILE A 296 12.76 3.48 -3.09
CA ILE A 296 11.70 3.76 -2.12
C ILE A 296 11.18 2.44 -1.54
N ASP A 297 10.84 1.47 -2.38
CA ASP A 297 10.35 0.16 -1.93
C ASP A 297 11.40 -0.59 -1.07
N ASN A 298 12.68 -0.36 -1.29
CA ASN A 298 13.76 -0.95 -0.50
C ASN A 298 14.16 -0.17 0.75
N GLN A 299 13.46 0.91 1.09
CA GLN A 299 13.75 1.66 2.30
C GLN A 299 13.57 0.78 3.53
N PRO A 300 14.38 1.01 4.58
CA PRO A 300 14.10 0.45 5.89
C PRO A 300 12.66 0.76 6.32
N GLN A 301 11.92 -0.27 6.71
CA GLN A 301 10.61 -0.14 7.32
C GLN A 301 10.65 -0.83 8.67
N LEU A 302 10.13 -0.15 9.68
CA LEU A 302 9.84 -0.74 10.97
C LEU A 302 8.35 -0.59 11.20
N THR A 303 7.67 -1.72 11.30
CA THR A 303 6.22 -1.77 11.47
C THR A 303 5.91 -2.53 12.75
N LEU A 304 5.09 -1.92 13.60
CA LEU A 304 4.51 -2.57 14.77
C LEU A 304 3.02 -2.72 14.53
N THR A 305 2.53 -3.95 14.50
CA THR A 305 1.10 -4.26 14.42
C THR A 305 0.67 -4.87 15.74
N ALA A 306 -0.39 -4.35 16.33
CA ALA A 306 -1.07 -4.97 17.46
C ALA A 306 -2.50 -5.29 17.04
N SER A 307 -2.99 -6.47 17.38
CA SER A 307 -4.36 -6.87 17.08
C SER A 307 -5.01 -7.56 18.28
N MET A 308 -6.32 -7.43 18.36
CA MET A 308 -7.17 -8.08 19.35
C MET A 308 -8.38 -8.64 18.60
N ARG A 309 -8.58 -9.94 18.69
CA ARG A 309 -9.71 -10.64 18.12
C ARG A 309 -10.62 -11.06 19.26
N ASP A 310 -11.82 -10.47 19.26
CA ASP A 310 -12.86 -10.72 20.23
C ASP A 310 -13.79 -11.77 19.62
N PHE A 311 -13.91 -12.90 20.31
CA PHE A 311 -14.86 -13.94 19.98
C PHE A 311 -16.00 -13.94 20.99
N ASP A 312 -17.17 -14.37 20.53
CA ASP A 312 -18.24 -14.81 21.42
C ASP A 312 -17.87 -16.14 22.08
N ASP A 313 -18.49 -16.43 23.21
CA ASP A 313 -18.28 -17.64 24.00
C ASP A 313 -18.48 -18.90 23.15
N LEU A 314 -19.32 -18.87 22.11
CA LEU A 314 -19.55 -20.02 21.21
C LEU A 314 -18.62 -20.05 19.97
N ALA A 315 -17.88 -18.97 19.71
CA ALA A 315 -17.02 -18.82 18.54
C ALA A 315 -15.55 -19.15 18.81
N GLY A 316 -15.07 -18.98 20.05
CA GLY A 316 -13.74 -19.43 20.46
C GLY A 316 -13.10 -18.60 21.57
N GLN A 317 -11.77 -18.75 21.74
CA GLN A 317 -11.00 -17.98 22.72
C GLN A 317 -10.56 -16.64 22.12
N ASP A 318 -10.68 -15.56 22.89
CA ASP A 318 -10.11 -14.26 22.54
C ASP A 318 -8.61 -14.38 22.23
N GLU A 319 -8.16 -13.68 21.19
CA GLU A 319 -6.76 -13.69 20.74
C GLU A 319 -6.18 -12.29 20.69
N THR A 320 -5.12 -12.03 21.46
CA THR A 320 -4.31 -10.82 21.33
C THR A 320 -3.01 -11.16 20.62
N SER A 321 -2.60 -10.34 19.65
CA SER A 321 -1.33 -10.50 18.96
C SER A 321 -0.56 -9.20 18.81
N ALA A 322 0.76 -9.32 18.76
CA ALA A 322 1.64 -8.22 18.40
C ALA A 322 2.71 -8.72 17.43
N MET A 323 3.02 -7.93 16.41
CA MET A 323 4.04 -8.23 15.42
C MET A 323 4.96 -7.01 15.25
N LEU A 324 6.25 -7.22 15.48
CA LEU A 324 7.29 -6.27 15.10
C LEU A 324 7.97 -6.78 13.83
N LYS A 325 7.87 -6.03 12.74
CA LYS A 325 8.48 -6.35 11.45
C LYS A 325 9.49 -5.29 11.06
N PHE A 326 10.70 -5.72 10.73
CA PHE A 326 11.74 -4.89 10.13
C PHE A 326 12.05 -5.39 8.72
N GLU A 327 11.98 -4.52 7.73
CA GLU A 327 12.30 -4.85 6.34
C GLU A 327 13.32 -3.86 5.79
N ILE A 328 14.34 -4.33 5.08
CA ILE A 328 15.34 -3.48 4.45
C ILE A 328 15.82 -4.09 3.13
N GLY A 329 15.81 -3.29 2.07
CA GLY A 329 16.45 -3.67 0.81
C GLY A 329 17.91 -3.26 0.76
N THR A 330 18.72 -3.97 -0.04
CA THR A 330 20.16 -3.68 -0.16
C THR A 330 20.44 -2.37 -0.92
N ARG A 331 19.52 -1.96 -1.81
CA ARG A 331 19.61 -0.72 -2.61
C ARG A 331 18.48 0.22 -2.26
N ASN A 332 18.79 1.28 -1.52
CA ASN A 332 17.83 2.31 -1.09
C ASN A 332 18.50 3.69 -1.03
N PHE A 333 17.72 4.76 -0.83
CA PHE A 333 18.23 6.13 -0.69
C PHE A 333 19.23 6.29 0.45
N ASN A 334 19.14 5.52 1.54
CA ASN A 334 20.17 5.54 2.59
C ASN A 334 21.55 5.14 2.06
N THR A 335 21.58 4.25 1.07
CA THR A 335 22.80 3.85 0.38
C THR A 335 23.34 4.96 -0.51
N VAL A 336 22.46 5.68 -1.22
CA VAL A 336 22.82 6.85 -2.04
C VAL A 336 23.34 7.98 -1.17
N LEU A 337 22.63 8.33 -0.09
CA LEU A 337 23.06 9.33 0.90
C LEU A 337 24.42 9.01 1.51
N ARG A 338 24.68 7.73 1.79
CA ARG A 338 25.99 7.27 2.31
C ARG A 338 27.09 7.48 1.28
N GLU A 339 26.83 7.17 0.01
CA GLU A 339 27.81 7.36 -1.06
C GLU A 339 28.05 8.85 -1.34
N TYR A 340 26.99 9.66 -1.40
CA TYR A 340 27.07 11.11 -1.52
C TYR A 340 27.99 11.72 -0.44
N ARG A 341 27.73 11.40 0.83
CA ARG A 341 28.59 11.86 1.94
C ARG A 341 30.02 11.35 1.84
N ARG A 342 30.24 10.15 1.31
CA ARG A 342 31.59 9.60 1.07
C ARG A 342 32.31 10.40 0.00
N MET A 343 31.63 10.80 -1.08
CA MET A 343 32.17 11.67 -2.12
C MET A 343 32.51 13.06 -1.55
N THR A 344 31.61 13.66 -0.77
CA THR A 344 31.86 14.95 -0.09
C THR A 344 33.10 14.89 0.79
N LYS A 345 33.24 13.83 1.62
CA LYS A 345 34.43 13.63 2.47
C LYS A 345 35.70 13.46 1.65
N ARG A 346 35.67 12.73 0.53
CA ARG A 346 36.84 12.55 -0.36
C ARG A 346 37.29 13.88 -0.97
N LYS A 347 36.35 14.68 -1.44
CA LYS A 347 36.63 16.03 -1.95
C LYS A 347 37.21 16.93 -0.85
N ALA A 348 36.63 16.90 0.35
CA ALA A 348 37.14 17.65 1.50
C ALA A 348 38.55 17.21 1.94
N SER A 349 38.89 15.93 1.79
CA SER A 349 40.24 15.42 2.06
C SER A 349 41.28 15.74 0.97
N GLY A 350 40.92 16.51 -0.06
CA GLY A 350 41.85 16.93 -1.10
C GLY A 350 42.32 15.80 -2.02
N VAL A 351 41.55 14.71 -2.14
CA VAL A 351 41.88 13.64 -3.10
C VAL A 351 41.92 14.23 -4.52
N PRO A 352 43.07 14.21 -5.21
CA PRO A 352 43.17 14.77 -6.55
C PRO A 352 42.16 14.13 -7.49
N ASN A 353 41.50 14.94 -8.31
CA ASN A 353 40.49 14.50 -9.28
C ASN A 353 39.25 13.81 -8.69
N ALA A 354 38.96 13.98 -7.39
CA ALA A 354 37.67 13.53 -6.85
C ALA A 354 36.53 14.30 -7.56
N PRO A 355 35.55 13.60 -8.16
CA PRO A 355 34.42 14.27 -8.81
C PRO A 355 33.67 15.14 -7.79
N ALA A 356 33.06 16.23 -8.27
CA ALA A 356 32.18 17.00 -7.43
C ALA A 356 31.05 16.08 -6.92
N PRO A 357 30.75 16.08 -5.61
CA PRO A 357 29.67 15.27 -5.09
C PRO A 357 28.36 15.79 -5.69
N SER A 358 27.70 14.97 -6.50
CA SER A 358 26.33 15.22 -6.96
C SER A 358 25.43 14.04 -6.60
N THR A 359 24.12 14.29 -6.57
CA THR A 359 23.14 13.26 -6.22
C THR A 359 23.09 12.18 -7.29
N MET A 360 23.16 12.59 -8.57
CA MET A 360 23.25 11.69 -9.71
C MET A 360 24.51 10.84 -9.71
N ALA A 361 25.68 11.42 -9.41
CA ALA A 361 26.91 10.64 -9.32
C ALA A 361 26.83 9.57 -8.21
N ALA A 362 26.25 9.92 -7.05
CA ALA A 362 26.03 8.95 -5.98
C ALA A 362 25.02 7.86 -6.38
N LEU A 363 23.95 8.23 -7.07
CA LEU A 363 22.94 7.30 -7.60
C LEU A 363 23.57 6.31 -8.58
N GLU A 364 24.36 6.80 -9.53
CA GLU A 364 25.04 5.99 -10.54
C GLU A 364 26.00 4.97 -9.91
N VAL A 365 26.78 5.39 -8.91
CA VAL A 365 27.69 4.48 -8.18
C VAL A 365 26.93 3.39 -7.43
N VAL A 366 25.81 3.72 -6.80
CA VAL A 366 24.95 2.71 -6.12
C VAL A 366 24.28 1.79 -7.14
N GLY A 367 23.84 2.37 -8.25
CA GLY A 367 23.20 1.70 -9.37
C GLY A 367 24.07 0.64 -10.07
N LYS A 368 25.38 0.87 -10.11
CA LYS A 368 26.40 -0.05 -10.66
C LYS A 368 26.77 -1.22 -9.73
N ARG A 369 26.30 -1.26 -8.48
CA ARG A 369 26.64 -2.35 -7.53
C ARG A 369 26.06 -3.69 -7.98
N PRO A 370 26.66 -4.85 -7.63
CA PRO A 370 26.15 -6.15 -8.08
C PRO A 370 24.86 -6.62 -7.38
N TYR A 371 24.37 -5.87 -6.40
CA TYR A 371 23.10 -6.16 -5.72
C TYR A 371 21.94 -5.83 -6.63
N GLU A 372 20.82 -6.53 -6.54
CA GLU A 372 19.66 -6.27 -7.40
C GLU A 372 18.62 -5.41 -6.70
N LYS A 373 17.75 -4.76 -7.51
CA LYS A 373 16.64 -3.91 -7.03
C LYS A 373 15.68 -4.64 -6.08
N LYS A 374 15.69 -5.97 -6.06
CA LYS A 374 14.71 -6.80 -5.34
C LYS A 374 15.31 -7.54 -4.15
N ASP A 375 16.59 -7.33 -3.84
CA ASP A 375 17.27 -8.01 -2.74
C ASP A 375 16.80 -7.40 -1.41
N LYS A 376 16.18 -8.22 -0.55
CA LYS A 376 15.58 -7.76 0.70
C LYS A 376 15.92 -8.68 1.88
N LEU A 377 16.04 -8.09 3.06
CA LEU A 377 16.08 -8.76 4.35
C LEU A 377 14.81 -8.38 5.11
N THR A 378 14.13 -9.37 5.66
CA THR A 378 12.95 -9.19 6.51
C THR A 378 13.17 -9.93 7.81
N LEU A 379 13.01 -9.24 8.92
CA LEU A 379 12.99 -9.80 10.26
C LEU A 379 11.59 -9.57 10.82
N ALA A 380 11.01 -10.57 11.47
CA ALA A 380 9.74 -10.44 12.15
C ALA A 380 9.79 -11.15 13.50
N LEU A 381 9.19 -10.53 14.50
CA LEU A 381 8.88 -11.14 15.78
C LEU A 381 7.39 -11.03 16.00
N VAL A 382 6.72 -12.16 16.15
CA VAL A 382 5.29 -12.27 16.38
C VAL A 382 5.08 -12.86 17.76
N TRP A 383 4.17 -12.25 18.51
CA TRP A 383 3.64 -12.76 19.75
C TRP A 383 2.14 -12.93 19.60
N ARG A 384 1.62 -14.06 20.08
CA ARG A 384 0.19 -14.34 20.17
C ARG A 384 -0.12 -14.87 21.55
N GLN A 385 -1.22 -14.42 22.11
CA GLN A 385 -1.80 -14.92 23.34
C GLN A 385 -3.25 -15.27 23.06
N ARG A 386 -3.64 -16.48 23.44
CA ARG A 386 -5.05 -16.89 23.55
C ARG A 386 -5.40 -17.01 25.01
N ASP A 387 -6.48 -16.36 25.41
CA ASP A 387 -6.91 -16.34 26.79
C ASP A 387 -7.49 -17.69 27.24
N ASP A 388 -7.60 -17.88 28.55
CA ASP A 388 -8.31 -19.02 29.11
C ASP A 388 -9.77 -19.02 28.66
N TYR A 389 -10.30 -20.21 28.39
CA TYR A 389 -11.65 -20.35 27.86
C TYR A 389 -12.30 -21.57 28.46
N SER A 390 -13.40 -21.35 29.15
CA SER A 390 -14.18 -22.40 29.78
C SER A 390 -15.65 -22.20 29.44
N ILE A 391 -16.24 -23.19 28.76
CA ILE A 391 -17.65 -23.19 28.41
C ILE A 391 -18.28 -24.52 28.83
N THR A 392 -19.51 -24.45 29.32
CA THR A 392 -20.37 -25.63 29.46
C THR A 392 -21.59 -25.41 28.58
N TYR A 393 -21.72 -26.25 27.55
CA TYR A 393 -22.82 -26.21 26.60
C TYR A 393 -23.80 -27.35 26.89
N GLU A 394 -25.03 -26.99 27.23
CA GLU A 394 -26.10 -27.95 27.49
C GLU A 394 -27.00 -28.08 26.26
N PHE A 395 -27.29 -29.31 25.84
CA PHE A 395 -28.17 -29.56 24.70
C PHE A 395 -28.95 -30.85 24.88
N THR A 396 -30.04 -30.99 24.12
CA THR A 396 -30.86 -32.21 24.10
C THR A 396 -30.52 -33.03 22.86
N GLU A 397 -30.04 -34.26 23.06
CA GLU A 397 -29.83 -35.24 22.00
C GLU A 397 -31.12 -36.01 21.78
N LYS A 398 -31.64 -36.01 20.54
CA LYS A 398 -32.74 -36.87 20.13
C LYS A 398 -32.18 -38.16 19.57
N ALA A 399 -32.53 -39.29 20.16
CA ALA A 399 -32.19 -40.60 19.62
C ALA A 399 -33.44 -41.47 19.53
N THR A 400 -33.53 -42.25 18.45
CA THR A 400 -34.60 -43.24 18.29
C THR A 400 -34.28 -44.46 19.15
N ASP A 401 -35.16 -44.78 20.08
CA ASP A 401 -35.03 -46.00 20.88
C ASP A 401 -35.19 -47.22 19.94
N PRO A 402 -34.19 -48.11 19.85
CA PRO A 402 -34.24 -49.26 18.94
C PRO A 402 -35.36 -50.26 19.29
N ALA A 403 -35.88 -50.26 20.52
CA ALA A 403 -36.94 -51.17 20.93
C ALA A 403 -38.34 -50.67 20.57
N SER A 404 -38.61 -49.39 20.82
CA SER A 404 -39.94 -48.79 20.60
C SER A 404 -40.07 -48.07 19.25
N GLY A 405 -38.96 -47.63 18.66
CA GLY A 405 -38.96 -46.73 17.51
C GLY A 405 -39.36 -45.28 17.85
N GLU A 406 -39.60 -44.96 19.13
CA GLU A 406 -39.94 -43.61 19.56
C GLU A 406 -38.68 -42.74 19.71
N GLU A 407 -38.80 -41.44 19.43
CA GLU A 407 -37.74 -40.47 19.73
C GLU A 407 -37.70 -40.22 21.24
N VAL A 408 -36.55 -40.49 21.85
CA VAL A 408 -36.26 -40.18 23.25
C VAL A 408 -35.29 -39.02 23.30
N GLU A 409 -35.58 -38.06 24.16
CA GLU A 409 -34.75 -36.88 24.42
C GLU A 409 -33.80 -37.13 25.60
N PHE A 410 -32.50 -36.97 25.36
CA PHE A 410 -31.46 -37.15 26.35
C PHE A 410 -30.77 -35.81 26.62
N PRO A 411 -30.88 -35.23 27.83
CA PRO A 411 -30.11 -34.05 28.17
C PRO A 411 -28.62 -34.42 28.22
N ARG A 412 -27.80 -33.64 27.53
CA ARG A 412 -26.35 -33.75 27.47
C ARG A 412 -25.74 -32.43 27.89
N SER A 413 -24.56 -32.50 28.47
CA SER A 413 -23.69 -31.35 28.64
C SER A 413 -22.30 -31.70 28.16
N VAL A 414 -21.66 -30.73 27.53
CA VAL A 414 -20.27 -30.80 27.11
C VAL A 414 -19.57 -29.62 27.75
N SER A 415 -18.47 -29.88 28.44
CA SER A 415 -17.61 -28.84 29.00
C SER A 415 -16.28 -28.85 28.26
N LEU A 416 -15.87 -27.68 27.79
CA LEU A 416 -14.57 -27.48 27.16
C LEU A 416 -13.80 -26.47 28.00
N ASP A 417 -12.64 -26.90 28.49
CA ASP A 417 -11.72 -26.06 29.25
C ASP A 417 -10.39 -26.01 28.51
N LEU A 418 -10.02 -24.83 28.05
CA LEU A 418 -8.79 -24.55 27.33
C LEU A 418 -7.96 -23.57 28.14
N GLU A 419 -6.79 -24.04 28.54
CA GLU A 419 -5.81 -23.21 29.21
C GLU A 419 -5.32 -22.08 28.31
N LYS A 420 -4.90 -20.99 28.95
CA LYS A 420 -4.22 -19.86 28.31
C LYS A 420 -2.97 -20.32 27.57
N ARG A 421 -2.78 -19.84 26.34
CA ARG A 421 -1.62 -20.20 25.50
C ARG A 421 -0.87 -18.98 25.03
N ASN A 422 0.45 -19.07 25.03
CA ASN A 422 1.33 -18.05 24.47
C ASN A 422 2.17 -18.66 23.37
N GLU A 423 2.29 -17.95 22.25
CA GLU A 423 3.11 -18.34 21.11
C GLU A 423 4.03 -17.18 20.74
N TRP A 424 5.33 -17.46 20.60
CA TRP A 424 6.30 -16.54 20.02
C TRP A 424 6.84 -17.13 18.72
N CYS A 425 6.86 -16.34 17.66
CA CYS A 425 7.46 -16.71 16.38
C CYS A 425 8.47 -15.67 15.95
N GLY A 426 9.75 -16.07 15.87
CA GLY A 426 10.83 -15.27 15.31
C GLY A 426 11.15 -15.73 13.90
N MET A 427 11.15 -14.83 12.93
CA MET A 427 11.42 -15.12 11.53
C MET A 427 12.50 -14.20 10.96
N ALA A 428 13.45 -14.79 10.23
CA ALA A 428 14.40 -14.07 9.40
C ALA A 428 14.33 -14.60 7.96
N MET A 429 14.07 -13.72 7.01
CA MET A 429 13.96 -14.04 5.59
C MET A 429 14.89 -13.15 4.78
N TRP A 430 15.62 -13.74 3.85
CA TRP A 430 16.49 -13.07 2.90
C TRP A 430 16.11 -13.48 1.48
N SER A 431 15.98 -12.51 0.58
CA SER A 431 15.77 -12.75 -0.83
C SER A 431 16.86 -12.08 -1.66
N ARG A 432 17.32 -12.77 -2.70
CA ARG A 432 18.31 -12.27 -3.63
C ARG A 432 18.02 -12.70 -5.05
N SER A 433 18.04 -11.75 -5.98
CA SER A 433 17.98 -12.05 -7.40
C SER A 433 19.35 -12.48 -7.92
N LEU A 434 19.38 -13.41 -8.88
CA LEU A 434 20.60 -14.05 -9.42
C LEU A 434 20.83 -13.65 -10.89
N PRO A 435 21.29 -12.42 -11.17
CA PRO A 435 21.40 -11.90 -12.53
C PRO A 435 22.45 -12.60 -13.39
N SER A 436 23.48 -13.20 -12.78
CA SER A 436 24.47 -14.01 -13.49
C SER A 436 23.87 -15.26 -14.14
N GLN A 437 22.70 -15.69 -13.68
CA GLN A 437 21.92 -16.79 -14.25
C GLN A 437 20.72 -16.28 -15.06
N SER A 438 20.71 -14.99 -15.43
CA SER A 438 19.63 -14.47 -16.26
C SER A 438 19.71 -15.03 -17.68
N PHE A 439 18.55 -15.37 -18.23
CA PHE A 439 18.42 -15.83 -19.61
C PHE A 439 17.39 -14.98 -20.33
N LYS A 440 17.63 -14.75 -21.62
CA LYS A 440 16.68 -14.05 -22.48
C LYS A 440 15.70 -15.07 -23.05
N ARG A 441 14.41 -14.77 -22.97
CA ARG A 441 13.35 -15.49 -23.67
C ARG A 441 12.52 -14.47 -24.43
N GLY A 442 12.80 -14.31 -25.73
CA GLY A 442 12.37 -13.13 -26.48
C GLY A 442 13.04 -11.87 -25.92
N ASP A 443 12.26 -10.80 -25.78
CA ASP A 443 12.73 -9.50 -25.24
C ASP A 443 12.75 -9.46 -23.70
N GLN A 444 12.20 -10.47 -23.03
CA GLN A 444 12.15 -10.51 -21.57
C GLN A 444 13.42 -11.13 -20.99
N LYS A 445 14.07 -10.37 -20.10
CA LYS A 445 15.15 -10.87 -19.24
C LYS A 445 14.55 -11.55 -18.03
N ILE A 446 14.68 -12.88 -17.96
CA ILE A 446 14.23 -13.66 -16.82
C ILE A 446 15.39 -13.73 -15.81
N VAL A 447 15.12 -13.33 -14.57
CA VAL A 447 16.11 -13.32 -13.48
C VAL A 447 15.65 -14.26 -12.37
N PRO A 448 16.32 -15.42 -12.18
CA PRO A 448 16.03 -16.31 -11.06
C PRO A 448 16.21 -15.61 -9.71
N ARG A 449 15.55 -16.13 -8.67
CA ARG A 449 15.68 -15.61 -7.30
C ARG A 449 15.94 -16.75 -6.32
N LEU A 450 16.83 -16.52 -5.38
CA LEU A 450 17.05 -17.37 -4.22
C LEU A 450 16.42 -16.69 -2.99
N GLU A 451 15.65 -17.45 -2.23
CA GLU A 451 15.04 -17.00 -0.98
C GLU A 451 15.42 -17.98 0.12
N GLY A 452 15.90 -17.47 1.25
CA GLY A 452 16.18 -18.24 2.46
C GLY A 452 15.34 -17.71 3.60
N ALA A 453 14.73 -18.59 4.38
CA ALA A 453 13.97 -18.24 5.57
C ALA A 453 14.32 -19.18 6.73
N ILE A 454 14.45 -18.61 7.93
CA ILE A 454 14.57 -19.35 9.18
C ILE A 454 13.48 -18.83 10.10
N GLU A 455 12.74 -19.74 10.71
CA GLU A 455 11.62 -19.46 11.59
C GLU A 455 11.74 -20.32 12.85
N TYR A 456 11.63 -19.71 14.02
CA TYR A 456 11.56 -20.41 15.29
C TYR A 456 10.22 -20.09 15.97
N VAL A 457 9.49 -21.13 16.36
CA VAL A 457 8.20 -21.02 17.05
C VAL A 457 8.33 -21.64 18.44
N ASP A 458 8.10 -20.84 19.48
CA ASP A 458 7.98 -21.26 20.88
C ASP A 458 6.49 -21.28 21.24
N VAL A 459 5.96 -22.45 21.59
CA VAL A 459 4.56 -22.65 21.97
C VAL A 459 4.51 -23.06 23.43
N GLN A 460 3.88 -22.22 24.26
CA GLN A 460 3.72 -22.45 25.69
C GLN A 460 2.25 -22.75 26.02
N GLY A 461 2.01 -23.74 26.88
CA GLY A 461 0.67 -24.13 27.32
C GLY A 461 -0.08 -25.08 26.39
N ASP A 462 0.58 -25.66 25.38
CA ASP A 462 -0.02 -26.72 24.54
C ASP A 462 0.88 -27.96 24.53
N PRO A 463 0.55 -29.02 25.27
CA PRO A 463 1.39 -30.22 25.33
C PRO A 463 1.43 -30.99 24.01
N LYS A 464 0.49 -30.74 23.08
CA LYS A 464 0.45 -31.39 21.77
C LYS A 464 1.35 -30.71 20.75
N ARG A 465 1.68 -29.43 20.96
CA ARG A 465 2.56 -28.66 20.07
C ARG A 465 3.93 -28.54 20.70
N GLN A 466 4.97 -28.63 19.87
CA GLN A 466 6.35 -28.55 20.32
C GLN A 466 7.03 -27.34 19.71
N ASN A 467 7.98 -26.76 20.45
CA ASN A 467 8.88 -25.74 19.92
C ASN A 467 9.62 -26.28 18.72
N ARG A 468 9.66 -25.49 17.64
CA ARG A 468 10.23 -25.92 16.36
C ARG A 468 11.05 -24.83 15.70
N LEU A 469 12.13 -25.24 15.04
CA LEU A 469 12.95 -24.48 14.12
C LEU A 469 12.72 -25.00 12.71
N VAL A 470 12.29 -24.12 11.81
CA VAL A 470 12.06 -24.41 10.40
C VAL A 470 12.99 -23.56 9.55
N ALA A 471 13.79 -24.21 8.71
CA ALA A 471 14.64 -23.57 7.70
C ALA A 471 14.12 -23.89 6.30
N ARG A 472 14.03 -22.89 5.43
CA ARG A 472 13.53 -23.00 4.06
C ARG A 472 14.49 -22.33 3.11
N VAL A 473 14.78 -22.99 1.99
CA VAL A 473 15.54 -22.42 0.87
C VAL A 473 14.75 -22.66 -0.41
N SER A 474 14.38 -21.58 -1.07
CA SER A 474 13.59 -21.59 -2.31
C SER A 474 14.39 -21.01 -3.47
N TYR A 475 14.47 -21.74 -4.57
CA TYR A 475 14.91 -21.25 -5.86
C TYR A 475 13.69 -20.99 -6.73
N LEU A 476 13.45 -19.73 -7.06
CA LEU A 476 12.31 -19.27 -7.85
C LEU A 476 12.76 -18.98 -9.27
N LEU A 477 12.22 -19.73 -10.22
CA LEU A 477 12.45 -19.51 -11.65
C LEU A 477 11.22 -18.83 -12.27
N PRO A 478 11.29 -17.54 -12.67
CA PRO A 478 10.17 -16.90 -13.33
C PRO A 478 9.91 -17.56 -14.68
N GLY A 479 8.65 -17.88 -14.94
CA GLY A 479 8.16 -18.39 -16.21
C GLY A 479 7.43 -17.32 -17.03
N PRO A 480 6.93 -17.67 -18.22
CA PRO A 480 6.12 -16.79 -19.04
C PRO A 480 4.81 -16.41 -18.33
N GLU A 481 4.23 -15.27 -18.72
CA GLU A 481 2.88 -14.83 -18.33
C GLU A 481 2.65 -14.64 -16.81
N GLY A 482 3.71 -14.58 -16.01
CA GLY A 482 3.60 -14.46 -14.56
C GLY A 482 3.59 -15.80 -13.83
N MET A 483 3.87 -16.90 -14.52
CA MET A 483 4.21 -18.18 -13.89
C MET A 483 5.53 -18.04 -13.11
N THR A 484 5.67 -18.79 -12.03
CA THR A 484 6.92 -18.96 -11.29
C THR A 484 7.04 -20.42 -10.87
N LEU A 485 8.20 -21.03 -11.10
CA LEU A 485 8.49 -22.41 -10.70
C LEU A 485 9.35 -22.37 -9.43
N PRO A 486 8.75 -22.52 -8.24
CA PRO A 486 9.50 -22.68 -6.99
C PRO A 486 10.05 -24.11 -6.84
N PHE A 487 11.34 -24.20 -6.56
CA PHE A 487 11.97 -25.38 -5.97
C PHE A 487 12.34 -25.05 -4.54
N THR A 488 11.69 -25.69 -3.56
CA THR A 488 11.87 -25.38 -2.15
C THR A 488 12.35 -26.60 -1.37
N VAL A 489 13.45 -26.43 -0.64
CA VAL A 489 13.91 -27.39 0.36
C VAL A 489 13.55 -26.86 1.73
N THR A 490 12.87 -27.68 2.52
CA THR A 490 12.44 -27.36 3.88
C THR A 490 13.07 -28.37 4.83
N TRP A 491 13.69 -27.87 5.88
CA TRP A 491 14.13 -28.65 7.01
C TRP A 491 13.41 -28.15 8.26
N ALA A 492 12.91 -29.07 9.07
CA ALA A 492 12.34 -28.77 10.37
C ALA A 492 12.94 -29.72 11.40
N ASP A 493 13.32 -29.17 12.55
CA ASP A 493 13.81 -29.98 13.66
C ASP A 493 12.69 -30.82 14.30
N LYS A 494 11.41 -30.50 14.10
CA LYS A 494 10.27 -31.29 14.59
C LYS A 494 9.08 -31.17 13.65
N SER A 495 8.22 -32.18 13.65
CA SER A 495 6.95 -32.16 12.94
C SER A 495 5.88 -31.34 13.71
N GLU A 496 4.93 -30.73 12.99
CA GLU A 496 3.86 -29.94 13.62
C GLU A 496 2.73 -30.79 14.20
N PHE A 497 2.39 -31.90 13.53
CA PHE A 497 1.16 -32.67 13.77
C PHE A 497 1.38 -34.19 13.85
N LEU A 498 2.57 -34.69 13.47
CA LEU A 498 2.94 -36.09 13.58
C LEU A 498 3.82 -36.26 14.83
N GLY A 499 3.36 -37.05 15.81
CA GLY A 499 4.16 -37.39 16.99
C GLY A 499 5.48 -38.09 16.64
N GLU A 500 6.38 -38.18 17.64
CA GLU A 500 7.70 -38.87 17.68
C GLU A 500 8.65 -38.72 16.47
N GLN A 501 8.36 -37.88 15.48
CA GLN A 501 9.33 -37.57 14.42
C GLN A 501 10.28 -36.48 14.88
N ASP A 502 11.48 -36.93 15.27
CA ASP A 502 12.57 -36.09 15.76
C ASP A 502 13.12 -35.11 14.73
N GLN A 503 12.93 -35.32 13.42
CA GLN A 503 13.34 -34.41 12.34
C GLN A 503 12.50 -34.65 11.08
N VAL A 504 12.21 -33.59 10.31
CA VAL A 504 11.55 -33.69 9.00
C VAL A 504 12.38 -32.94 7.96
N PHE A 505 12.78 -33.66 6.91
CA PHE A 505 13.40 -33.08 5.72
C PHE A 505 12.48 -33.30 4.52
N GLY A 506 12.05 -32.20 3.90
CA GLY A 506 11.15 -32.21 2.75
C GLY A 506 11.73 -31.43 1.58
N ALA A 507 11.58 -31.96 0.37
CA ALA A 507 11.84 -31.24 -0.86
C ALA A 507 10.53 -31.14 -1.66
N HIS A 508 10.16 -29.91 -2.02
CA HIS A 508 8.93 -29.63 -2.74
C HIS A 508 9.25 -28.95 -4.07
N LEU A 509 8.67 -29.49 -5.13
CA LEU A 509 8.63 -28.86 -6.45
C LEU A 509 7.20 -28.38 -6.68
N GLY A 510 7.02 -27.07 -6.88
CA GLY A 510 5.72 -26.47 -7.10
C GLY A 510 5.65 -25.71 -8.42
N ILE A 511 4.43 -25.40 -8.85
CA ILE A 511 4.14 -24.45 -9.92
C ILE A 511 3.21 -23.40 -9.31
N SER A 512 3.64 -22.15 -9.31
CA SER A 512 2.79 -21.02 -8.93
C SER A 512 2.45 -20.21 -10.18
N TYR A 513 1.17 -19.98 -10.43
CA TYR A 513 0.71 -19.18 -11.56
C TYR A 513 -0.08 -17.99 -11.04
N LYS A 514 0.38 -16.77 -11.32
CA LYS A 514 -0.40 -15.57 -11.03
C LYS A 514 -1.28 -15.28 -12.24
N ILE A 515 -2.56 -15.62 -12.14
CA ILE A 515 -3.56 -15.20 -13.14
C ILE A 515 -3.58 -13.67 -13.12
N LYS A 516 -3.06 -13.03 -14.18
CA LYS A 516 -3.27 -11.61 -14.37
C LYS A 516 -4.76 -11.44 -14.63
N SER A 517 -5.50 -10.92 -13.65
CA SER A 517 -6.84 -10.40 -13.90
C SER A 517 -6.69 -9.42 -15.05
N GLY A 518 -7.19 -9.80 -16.23
CA GLY A 518 -7.12 -8.96 -17.41
C GLY A 518 -7.76 -7.63 -17.04
N SER A 519 -7.03 -6.53 -17.15
CA SER A 519 -7.61 -5.20 -17.06
C SER A 519 -8.78 -5.20 -18.04
N GLY A 520 -10.01 -5.21 -17.52
CA GLY A 520 -11.24 -5.41 -18.26
C GLY A 520 -11.52 -4.30 -19.26
N LYS A 521 -10.71 -4.21 -20.31
CA LYS A 521 -11.12 -3.68 -21.59
C LYS A 521 -11.84 -4.83 -22.28
N ILE A 522 -13.11 -4.98 -21.93
CA ILE A 522 -14.08 -5.66 -22.79
C ILE A 522 -14.05 -4.87 -24.11
N PRO A 523 -13.78 -5.51 -25.26
CA PRO A 523 -13.81 -4.85 -26.56
C PRO A 523 -15.19 -4.26 -26.89
#